data_AF-A0A329LTF4-F1
#
_entry.id   AF-A0A329LTF4-F1
#
_cell.length_a   1.000
_cell.length_b   1.000
_cell.length_c   1.000
_cell.angle_alpha   90.00
_cell.angle_beta   90.00
_cell.angle_gamma   90.00
#
_symmetry.space_group_name_H-M   'P 1'
#
loop_
_entity.id
_entity.type
_entity.pdbx_description
1 polymer ?
#
loop_
_entity_poly.entity_id
_entity_poly.type
_entity_poly.pdbx_seq_one_letter_code
_entity_poly.pdbx_strand_id
1 'polypeptide(L)'
;MLGLLGDEWTLLVMQQSLLGATRFGEFKSRLPISNSVLTARLRTLTEAALLERRQYQQRPERFEYLGTSCGRSLWPVLLSIWEWERHWVPDHAEPLPNMHHAACGAEFGPVTTCRSCGQLVTGKDVVPQWGPSGSWQRSVPSAATRRRSEADQHAAVGLFPQTMSVLGNRWGFALLVAAFVGGRRFTDFQAQLGAPPGSVADRLATFTANGVLVETDNRYELTEKGRALFPVVITALQWAQRWFAAPEGPAVVLTHDACGHRFTGVLACDRCSRPLRGAQVSAVEKL
;
A
#
# COMPACT_ATOMS: atom_id res chain seq x y z
N MET A 1 -8.70 -9.17 0.18
CA MET A 1 -8.60 -7.71 -0.06
C MET A 1 -7.15 -7.21 -0.06
N LEU A 2 -6.38 -7.39 1.02
CA LEU A 2 -4.98 -6.93 1.11
C LEU A 2 -4.07 -7.50 0.01
N GLY A 3 -4.39 -8.67 -0.53
CA GLY A 3 -3.69 -9.22 -1.69
C GLY A 3 -3.77 -8.38 -2.98
N LEU A 4 -4.76 -7.48 -3.12
CA LEU A 4 -4.83 -6.55 -4.25
C LEU A 4 -3.76 -5.45 -4.15
N LEU A 5 -3.49 -4.96 -2.94
CA LEU A 5 -2.44 -3.97 -2.67
C LEU A 5 -1.03 -4.57 -2.71
N GLY A 6 -0.92 -5.89 -2.59
CA GLY A 6 0.33 -6.62 -2.77
C GLY A 6 0.63 -7.01 -4.22
N ASP A 7 -0.12 -6.51 -5.20
CA ASP A 7 0.16 -6.74 -6.62
C ASP A 7 0.74 -5.45 -7.24
N GLU A 8 2.00 -5.51 -7.66
CA GLU A 8 2.74 -4.39 -8.24
C GLU A 8 1.98 -3.71 -9.37
N TRP A 9 1.48 -4.51 -10.31
CA TRP A 9 0.79 -4.00 -11.47
C TRP A 9 -0.54 -3.35 -11.11
N THR A 10 -1.20 -3.77 -10.02
CA THR A 10 -2.39 -3.08 -9.51
C THR A 10 -2.03 -1.67 -9.07
N LEU A 11 -0.97 -1.51 -8.26
CA LEU A 11 -0.53 -0.20 -7.79
C LEU A 11 -0.08 0.71 -8.94
N LEU A 12 0.68 0.16 -9.89
CA LEU A 12 1.16 0.91 -11.06
C LEU A 12 0.01 1.33 -11.99
N VAL A 13 -0.93 0.44 -12.32
CA VAL A 13 -2.09 0.80 -13.15
C VAL A 13 -2.96 1.84 -12.43
N MET A 14 -3.16 1.70 -11.11
CA MET A 14 -3.91 2.70 -10.34
C MET A 14 -3.19 4.05 -10.27
N GLN A 15 -1.86 4.06 -10.14
CA GLN A 15 -1.05 5.28 -10.23
C GLN A 15 -1.25 5.96 -11.58
N GLN A 16 -1.15 5.22 -12.68
CA GLN A 16 -1.35 5.79 -14.01
C GLN A 16 -2.78 6.31 -14.22
N SER A 17 -3.79 5.63 -13.67
CA SER A 17 -5.18 6.10 -13.70
C SER A 17 -5.35 7.42 -12.92
N LEU A 18 -4.70 7.57 -11.78
CA LEU A 18 -4.67 8.82 -11.00
C LEU A 18 -3.93 9.95 -11.73
N LEU A 19 -2.94 9.61 -12.55
CA LEU A 19 -2.24 10.52 -13.47
C LEU A 19 -3.01 10.73 -14.80
N GLY A 20 -4.28 10.36 -14.85
CA GLY A 20 -5.19 10.65 -15.96
C GLY A 20 -5.15 9.66 -17.13
N ALA A 21 -4.42 8.54 -17.04
CA ALA A 21 -4.53 7.49 -18.05
C ALA A 21 -5.93 6.85 -17.98
N THR A 22 -6.64 6.83 -19.11
CA THR A 22 -7.99 6.26 -19.22
C THR A 22 -8.08 5.21 -20.32
N ARG A 23 -7.17 5.23 -21.30
CA ARG A 23 -7.23 4.33 -22.45
C ARG A 23 -6.17 3.24 -22.36
N PHE A 24 -6.46 2.06 -22.94
CA PHE A 24 -5.51 0.94 -22.97
C PHE A 24 -4.15 1.36 -23.55
N GLY A 25 -4.16 2.12 -24.66
CA GLY A 25 -2.95 2.62 -25.31
C GLY A 25 -2.11 3.54 -24.40
N GLU A 26 -2.75 4.36 -23.57
CA GLU A 26 -2.07 5.26 -22.63
C GLU A 26 -1.43 4.46 -21.48
N PHE A 27 -2.14 3.48 -20.91
CA PHE A 27 -1.53 2.58 -19.92
C PHE A 27 -0.35 1.82 -20.51
N LYS A 28 -0.50 1.32 -21.74
CA LYS A 28 0.52 0.55 -22.43
C LYS A 28 1.76 1.37 -22.81
N SER A 29 1.59 2.66 -23.11
CA SER A 29 2.72 3.55 -23.41
C SER A 29 3.46 4.03 -22.16
N ARG A 30 2.79 4.07 -20.99
CA ARG A 30 3.37 4.53 -19.72
C ARG A 30 3.94 3.41 -18.86
N LEU A 31 3.62 2.14 -19.16
CA LEU A 31 4.05 1.00 -18.37
C LEU A 31 4.78 -0.05 -19.24
N PRO A 32 5.90 -0.61 -18.76
CA PRO A 32 6.61 -1.70 -19.43
C PRO A 32 5.90 -3.06 -19.22
N ILE A 33 4.59 -3.11 -19.47
CA ILE A 33 3.70 -4.26 -19.23
C ILE A 33 3.29 -4.92 -20.54
N SER A 34 3.21 -6.26 -20.60
CA SER A 34 2.70 -6.94 -21.80
C SER A 34 1.19 -6.71 -21.99
N ASN A 35 0.69 -6.86 -23.23
CA ASN A 35 -0.73 -6.68 -23.52
C ASN A 35 -1.62 -7.66 -22.74
N SER A 36 -1.18 -8.91 -22.59
CA SER A 36 -1.93 -9.95 -21.87
C SER A 36 -2.00 -9.63 -20.37
N VAL A 37 -0.90 -9.20 -19.76
CA VAL A 37 -0.86 -8.81 -18.34
C VAL A 37 -1.71 -7.57 -18.10
N LEU A 38 -1.59 -6.54 -18.94
CA LEU A 38 -2.40 -5.32 -18.81
C LEU A 38 -3.90 -5.61 -18.95
N THR A 39 -4.29 -6.44 -19.91
CA THR A 39 -5.68 -6.87 -20.08
C THR A 39 -6.21 -7.59 -18.82
N ALA A 40 -5.44 -8.54 -18.29
CA ALA A 40 -5.82 -9.25 -17.08
C ALA A 40 -5.96 -8.31 -15.88
N ARG A 41 -5.05 -7.33 -15.74
CA ARG A 41 -5.06 -6.36 -14.64
C ARG A 41 -6.24 -5.39 -14.73
N LEU A 42 -6.50 -4.81 -15.91
CA LEU A 42 -7.65 -3.93 -16.11
C LEU A 42 -8.96 -4.65 -15.82
N ARG A 43 -9.07 -5.94 -16.20
CA ARG A 43 -10.22 -6.77 -15.84
C ARG A 43 -10.35 -6.94 -14.33
N THR A 44 -9.29 -7.35 -13.64
CA THR A 44 -9.30 -7.52 -12.17
C THR A 44 -9.66 -6.21 -11.44
N LEU A 45 -9.13 -5.08 -11.89
CA LEU A 45 -9.44 -3.77 -11.32
C LEU A 45 -10.89 -3.34 -11.58
N THR A 46 -11.46 -3.74 -12.72
CA THR A 46 -12.88 -3.49 -13.02
C THR A 46 -13.79 -4.38 -12.17
N GLU A 47 -13.47 -5.66 -12.05
CA GLU A 47 -14.19 -6.62 -11.19
C GLU A 47 -14.16 -6.20 -9.71
N ALA A 48 -13.04 -5.63 -9.27
CA ALA A 48 -12.86 -5.08 -7.92
C ALA A 48 -13.47 -3.68 -7.73
N ALA A 49 -14.17 -3.13 -8.73
CA ALA A 49 -14.76 -1.79 -8.73
C ALA A 49 -13.75 -0.67 -8.43
N LEU A 50 -12.47 -0.85 -8.76
CA LEU A 50 -11.42 0.17 -8.70
C LEU A 50 -11.42 1.03 -9.96
N LEU A 51 -11.72 0.39 -11.10
CA LEU A 51 -11.94 1.03 -12.39
C LEU A 51 -13.35 0.72 -12.89
N GLU A 52 -13.89 1.61 -13.69
CA GLU A 52 -15.13 1.41 -14.45
C GLU A 52 -14.78 1.33 -15.93
N ARG A 53 -15.13 0.21 -16.58
CA ARG A 53 -14.97 0.05 -18.02
C ARG A 53 -16.16 0.67 -18.73
N ARG A 54 -15.95 1.78 -19.44
CA ARG A 54 -16.98 2.50 -20.19
C ARG A 54 -16.72 2.42 -21.69
N GLN A 55 -17.75 2.13 -22.47
CA GLN A 55 -17.70 2.25 -23.92
C GLN A 55 -17.88 3.73 -24.31
N TYR A 56 -16.94 4.30 -25.05
CA TYR A 56 -17.04 5.69 -25.53
C TYR A 56 -17.27 5.78 -27.05
N GLN A 57 -17.13 4.66 -27.76
CA GLN A 57 -17.33 4.58 -29.21
C GLN A 57 -17.97 3.24 -29.56
N GLN A 58 -18.96 3.24 -30.45
CA GLN A 58 -19.66 2.02 -30.88
C GLN A 58 -19.09 1.39 -32.16
N ARG A 59 -18.51 2.18 -33.08
CA ARG A 59 -18.01 1.69 -34.37
C ARG A 59 -16.68 2.33 -34.77
N PRO A 60 -15.54 1.61 -34.68
CA PRO A 60 -15.35 0.35 -33.95
C PRO A 60 -15.61 0.53 -32.45
N GLU A 61 -15.88 -0.56 -31.73
CA GLU A 61 -16.04 -0.49 -30.28
C GLU A 61 -14.73 -0.02 -29.62
N ARG A 62 -14.83 1.02 -28.78
CA ARG A 62 -13.69 1.47 -27.97
C ARG A 62 -14.11 1.69 -26.54
N PHE A 63 -13.21 1.30 -25.65
CA PHE A 63 -13.41 1.35 -24.21
C PHE A 63 -12.35 2.22 -23.55
N GLU A 64 -12.76 2.85 -22.47
CA GLU A 64 -11.90 3.53 -21.51
C GLU A 64 -12.13 2.94 -20.12
N TYR A 65 -11.19 3.17 -19.22
CA TYR A 65 -11.14 2.67 -17.86
C TYR A 65 -11.03 3.87 -16.92
N LEU A 66 -12.13 4.22 -16.27
CA LEU A 66 -12.24 5.41 -15.44
C LEU A 66 -12.02 5.02 -13.98
N GLY A 67 -11.21 5.79 -13.25
CA GLY A 67 -11.07 5.58 -11.81
C GLY A 67 -12.41 5.73 -11.09
N THR A 68 -12.75 4.81 -10.20
CA THR A 68 -13.93 4.94 -9.32
C THR A 68 -13.58 5.76 -8.08
N SER A 69 -14.57 6.03 -7.22
CA SER A 69 -14.30 6.58 -5.87
C SER A 69 -13.44 5.64 -5.03
N CYS A 70 -13.65 4.33 -5.15
CA CYS A 70 -12.83 3.30 -4.50
C CYS A 70 -11.38 3.36 -4.98
N GLY A 71 -11.17 3.32 -6.30
CA GLY A 71 -9.84 3.42 -6.91
C GLY A 71 -9.13 4.73 -6.58
N ARG A 72 -9.82 5.88 -6.70
CA ARG A 72 -9.24 7.19 -6.39
C ARG A 72 -8.79 7.33 -4.94
N SER A 73 -9.46 6.66 -4.02
CA SER A 73 -9.10 6.70 -2.60
C SER A 73 -7.85 5.89 -2.22
N LEU A 74 -7.20 5.22 -3.18
CA LEU A 74 -5.86 4.62 -3.01
C LEU A 74 -4.72 5.63 -3.04
N TRP A 75 -4.98 6.88 -3.46
CA TRP A 75 -3.95 7.90 -3.58
C TRP A 75 -3.07 8.08 -2.31
N PRO A 76 -3.60 8.09 -1.07
CA PRO A 76 -2.76 8.17 0.13
C PRO A 76 -1.81 6.98 0.30
N VAL A 77 -2.20 5.78 -0.16
CA VAL A 77 -1.35 4.59 -0.11
C VAL A 77 -0.15 4.78 -1.04
N LEU A 78 -0.41 5.21 -2.28
CA LEU A 78 0.63 5.46 -3.28
C LEU A 78 1.57 6.59 -2.85
N LEU A 79 1.03 7.67 -2.25
CA LEU A 79 1.84 8.76 -1.72
C LEU A 79 2.75 8.29 -0.57
N SER A 80 2.23 7.45 0.33
CA SER A 80 3.02 6.89 1.43
C SER A 80 4.12 5.94 0.93
N ILE A 81 3.84 5.16 -0.11
CA ILE A 81 4.82 4.28 -0.75
C ILE A 81 5.93 5.11 -1.40
N TRP A 82 5.57 6.14 -2.17
CA TRP A 82 6.55 7.05 -2.78
C TRP A 82 7.47 7.68 -1.73
N GLU A 83 6.93 8.17 -0.61
CA GLU A 83 7.73 8.77 0.46
C GLU A 83 8.72 7.77 1.07
N TRP A 84 8.26 6.55 1.32
CA TRP A 84 9.10 5.53 1.91
C TRP A 84 10.20 5.09 0.94
N GLU A 85 9.85 4.84 -0.32
CA GLU A 85 10.78 4.44 -1.38
C GLU A 85 11.85 5.51 -1.64
N ARG A 86 11.47 6.78 -1.76
CA ARG A 86 12.45 7.85 -2.04
C ARG A 86 13.47 8.03 -0.90
N HIS A 87 13.10 7.69 0.33
CA HIS A 87 13.91 7.96 1.52
C HIS A 87 14.74 6.75 1.97
N TRP A 88 14.21 5.52 1.79
CA TRP A 88 14.80 4.30 2.36
C TRP A 88 15.34 3.31 1.33
N VAL A 89 15.18 3.62 0.04
CA VAL A 89 15.61 2.75 -1.06
C VAL A 89 16.55 3.55 -1.95
N PRO A 90 17.87 3.30 -1.85
CA PRO A 90 18.86 4.05 -2.63
C PRO A 90 18.89 3.62 -4.11
N ASP A 91 18.56 2.35 -4.39
CA ASP A 91 18.70 1.73 -5.71
C ASP A 91 17.41 1.87 -6.55
N HIS A 92 17.07 3.08 -6.93
CA HIS A 92 16.08 3.31 -7.99
C HIS A 92 16.77 3.42 -9.35
N ALA A 93 16.22 2.77 -10.37
CA ALA A 93 16.70 2.93 -11.76
C ALA A 93 16.64 4.39 -12.20
N GLU A 94 15.63 5.14 -11.74
CA GLU A 94 15.54 6.59 -11.84
C GLU A 94 15.14 7.16 -10.48
N PRO A 95 15.77 8.26 -10.00
CA PRO A 95 15.42 8.84 -8.70
C PRO A 95 13.97 9.32 -8.72
N LEU A 96 13.17 8.86 -7.76
CA LEU A 96 11.80 9.32 -7.58
C LEU A 96 11.77 10.86 -7.47
N PRO A 97 10.83 11.55 -8.15
CA PRO A 97 10.79 13.00 -8.15
C PRO A 97 10.40 13.53 -6.78
N ASN A 98 10.85 14.75 -6.44
CA ASN A 98 10.27 15.50 -5.35
C ASN A 98 8.80 15.82 -5.65
N MET A 99 7.97 15.99 -4.62
CA MET A 99 6.60 16.46 -4.78
C MET A 99 6.42 17.83 -4.15
N HIS A 100 5.61 18.63 -4.82
CA HIS A 100 5.26 19.98 -4.45
C HIS A 100 3.82 20.04 -3.93
N HIS A 101 3.61 20.74 -2.82
CA HIS A 101 2.29 21.00 -2.28
C HIS A 101 1.80 22.37 -2.75
N ALA A 102 0.86 22.38 -3.70
CA ALA A 102 0.33 23.58 -4.34
C ALA A 102 -0.25 24.60 -3.34
N ALA A 103 -0.77 24.16 -2.19
CA ALA A 103 -1.38 25.06 -1.22
C ALA A 103 -0.35 25.86 -0.39
N CYS A 104 0.91 25.42 -0.30
CA CYS A 104 1.95 26.16 0.41
C CYS A 104 3.20 26.48 -0.42
N GLY A 105 3.28 26.01 -1.67
CA GLY A 105 4.40 26.35 -2.55
C GLY A 105 5.70 25.61 -2.24
N ALA A 106 5.68 24.59 -1.39
CA ALA A 106 6.90 23.94 -0.91
C ALA A 106 6.98 22.49 -1.39
N GLU A 107 8.22 22.03 -1.61
CA GLU A 107 8.52 20.61 -1.58
C GLU A 107 8.21 20.05 -0.19
N PHE A 108 7.61 18.85 -0.14
CA PHE A 108 7.13 18.29 1.12
C PHE A 108 7.43 16.79 1.26
N GLY A 109 7.36 16.32 2.51
CA GLY A 109 7.15 14.93 2.88
C GLY A 109 5.77 14.76 3.55
N PRO A 110 4.98 13.74 3.21
CA PRO A 110 3.75 13.43 3.90
C PRO A 110 4.06 12.88 5.30
N VAL A 111 3.48 13.51 6.31
CA VAL A 111 3.49 13.02 7.69
C VAL A 111 2.11 12.55 8.08
N THR A 112 2.02 11.57 8.98
CA THR A 112 0.72 11.08 9.46
C THR A 112 0.28 11.90 10.66
N THR A 113 -0.93 12.45 10.62
CA THR A 113 -1.58 13.12 11.75
C THR A 113 -2.85 12.39 12.18
N CYS A 114 -3.23 12.56 13.45
CA CYS A 114 -4.51 12.09 13.96
C CYS A 114 -5.63 13.03 13.50
N ARG A 115 -6.67 12.51 12.85
CA ARG A 115 -7.86 13.29 12.48
C ARG A 115 -8.52 14.00 13.68
N SER A 116 -8.48 13.38 14.85
CA SER A 116 -9.24 13.83 16.03
C SER A 116 -8.56 14.99 16.77
N CYS A 117 -7.22 14.98 16.91
CA CYS A 117 -6.48 16.01 17.64
C CYS A 117 -5.46 16.79 16.79
N GLY A 118 -5.23 16.39 15.53
CA GLY A 118 -4.28 17.04 14.63
C GLY A 118 -2.79 16.76 14.89
N GLN A 119 -2.45 16.07 15.98
CA GLN A 119 -1.05 15.77 16.32
C GLN A 119 -0.40 14.80 15.33
N LEU A 120 0.93 14.91 15.17
CA LEU A 120 1.75 13.93 14.46
C LEU A 120 1.68 12.58 15.17
N VAL A 121 1.60 11.51 14.39
CA VAL A 121 1.44 10.15 14.88
C VAL A 121 2.41 9.21 14.18
N THR A 122 3.12 8.43 14.96
CA THR A 122 3.96 7.32 14.52
C THR A 122 3.34 5.98 14.95
N GLY A 123 3.95 4.86 14.54
CA GLY A 123 3.51 3.53 14.97
C GLY A 123 3.57 3.28 16.47
N LYS A 124 4.28 4.10 17.25
CA LYS A 124 4.36 3.98 18.72
C LYS A 124 3.17 4.62 19.44
N ASP A 125 2.47 5.54 18.78
CA ASP A 125 1.42 6.35 19.37
C ASP A 125 0.02 5.74 19.16
N VAL A 126 -0.05 4.57 18.51
CA VAL A 126 -1.29 3.90 18.14
C VAL A 126 -1.36 2.53 18.79
N VAL A 127 -2.47 2.28 19.48
CA VAL A 127 -2.78 0.97 20.08
C VAL A 127 -3.74 0.23 19.14
N PRO A 128 -3.29 -0.86 18.49
CA PRO A 128 -4.16 -1.69 17.66
C PRO A 128 -4.91 -2.73 18.49
N GLN A 129 -6.19 -2.93 18.19
CA GLN A 129 -7.05 -3.97 18.75
C GLN A 129 -7.82 -4.66 17.64
N TRP A 130 -8.06 -5.97 17.80
CA TRP A 130 -8.98 -6.67 16.91
C TRP A 130 -10.40 -6.12 17.09
N GLY A 131 -11.02 -5.76 15.99
CA GLY A 131 -12.42 -5.36 15.97
C GLY A 131 -13.38 -6.55 15.89
N PRO A 132 -14.68 -6.30 15.84
CA PRO A 132 -15.73 -7.34 15.90
C PRO A 132 -15.72 -8.33 14.74
N SER A 133 -15.27 -7.93 13.54
CA SER A 133 -15.06 -8.87 12.42
C SER A 133 -13.71 -9.60 12.50
N GLY A 134 -12.93 -9.36 13.55
CA GLY A 134 -11.54 -9.73 13.72
C GLY A 134 -11.27 -11.23 13.85
N SER A 135 -10.67 -11.79 12.80
CA SER A 135 -9.50 -12.67 12.88
C SER A 135 -8.78 -12.63 11.52
N TRP A 136 -7.46 -12.87 11.50
CA TRP A 136 -6.69 -12.92 10.24
C TRP A 136 -7.24 -13.99 9.28
N GLN A 137 -7.77 -15.10 9.81
CA GLN A 137 -8.40 -16.18 9.04
C GLN A 137 -9.61 -15.72 8.21
N ARG A 138 -10.36 -14.70 8.66
CA ARG A 138 -11.47 -14.09 7.88
C ARG A 138 -10.99 -12.97 6.96
N SER A 139 -9.97 -12.23 7.39
CA SER A 139 -9.48 -11.04 6.69
C SER A 139 -8.54 -11.37 5.52
N VAL A 140 -8.00 -12.60 5.49
CA VAL A 140 -7.13 -13.13 4.43
C VAL A 140 -7.82 -14.33 3.78
N PRO A 141 -8.37 -14.20 2.56
CA PRO A 141 -9.06 -15.32 1.91
C PRO A 141 -8.12 -16.50 1.66
N SER A 142 -8.60 -17.72 1.93
CA SER A 142 -7.95 -19.03 1.69
C SER A 142 -7.75 -19.39 0.22
N ALA A 143 -7.58 -18.41 -0.69
CA ALA A 143 -7.27 -18.73 -2.08
C ALA A 143 -5.83 -19.23 -2.13
N ALA A 144 -5.59 -20.50 -2.44
CA ALA A 144 -4.26 -21.01 -2.72
C ALA A 144 -3.67 -20.25 -3.92
N THR A 145 -2.86 -19.21 -3.69
CA THR A 145 -2.03 -18.64 -4.75
C THR A 145 -0.95 -19.67 -5.02
N ARG A 146 -1.22 -20.49 -6.03
CA ARG A 146 -0.28 -21.38 -6.69
C ARG A 146 1.08 -20.69 -6.76
N ARG A 147 2.12 -21.40 -6.31
CA ARG A 147 3.53 -21.03 -6.39
C ARG A 147 3.80 -20.35 -7.74
N ARG A 148 4.12 -19.05 -7.75
CA ARG A 148 4.63 -18.38 -8.96
C ARG A 148 5.95 -19.07 -9.32
N SER A 149 6.05 -19.60 -10.53
CA SER A 149 7.29 -20.09 -11.09
C SER A 149 8.27 -18.94 -11.28
N GLU A 150 9.53 -19.16 -10.94
CA GLU A 150 10.66 -18.22 -11.04
C GLU A 150 10.81 -17.56 -12.42
N ALA A 151 10.22 -18.13 -13.47
CA ALA A 151 10.25 -17.60 -14.84
C ALA A 151 9.60 -16.20 -15.02
N ASP A 152 8.73 -15.76 -14.10
CA ASP A 152 8.10 -14.41 -14.16
C ASP A 152 8.94 -13.31 -13.46
N GLN A 153 10.11 -13.65 -12.91
CA GLN A 153 11.01 -12.69 -12.24
C GLN A 153 11.71 -11.71 -13.21
N HIS A 154 11.64 -11.93 -14.52
CA HIS A 154 12.42 -11.20 -15.52
C HIS A 154 11.73 -9.97 -16.16
N ALA A 155 10.90 -9.24 -15.40
CA ALA A 155 10.44 -7.90 -15.82
C ALA A 155 10.12 -6.94 -14.66
N ALA A 156 10.83 -7.05 -13.53
CA ALA A 156 10.77 -6.03 -12.47
C ALA A 156 11.52 -4.76 -12.94
N VAL A 157 10.83 -3.87 -13.64
CA VAL A 157 11.37 -2.56 -14.06
C VAL A 157 11.24 -1.56 -12.89
N GLY A 158 11.66 -1.98 -11.69
CA GLY A 158 11.14 -1.52 -10.40
C GLY A 158 11.09 0.00 -10.21
N LEU A 159 9.91 0.59 -10.40
CA LEU A 159 9.55 1.92 -9.88
C LEU A 159 9.36 1.88 -8.35
N PHE A 160 9.06 0.70 -7.79
CA PHE A 160 8.89 0.45 -6.34
C PHE A 160 9.50 -0.90 -5.92
N PRO A 161 10.82 -1.11 -6.11
CA PRO A 161 11.44 -2.43 -6.06
C PRO A 161 11.36 -3.05 -4.65
N GLN A 162 11.60 -2.27 -3.59
CA GLN A 162 11.56 -2.84 -2.23
C GLN A 162 10.18 -2.86 -1.61
N THR A 163 9.28 -1.94 -1.95
CA THR A 163 7.87 -2.04 -1.57
C THR A 163 7.29 -3.32 -2.13
N MET A 164 7.71 -3.76 -3.31
CA MET A 164 7.28 -5.04 -3.86
C MET A 164 7.96 -6.25 -3.25
N SER A 165 9.20 -6.13 -2.79
CA SER A 165 9.80 -7.17 -1.95
C SER A 165 9.03 -7.34 -0.62
N VAL A 166 8.67 -6.22 0.02
CA VAL A 166 8.07 -6.18 1.37
C VAL A 166 6.55 -6.42 1.35
N LEU A 167 5.82 -5.76 0.46
CA LEU A 167 4.36 -5.81 0.36
C LEU A 167 3.84 -6.68 -0.79
N GLY A 168 4.70 -7.16 -1.69
CA GLY A 168 4.32 -7.85 -2.94
C GLY A 168 3.70 -9.23 -2.79
N ASN A 169 3.26 -9.60 -1.58
CA ASN A 169 2.31 -10.67 -1.40
C ASN A 169 1.40 -10.42 -0.18
N ARG A 170 0.33 -11.21 -0.09
CA ARG A 170 -0.66 -11.12 1.01
C ARG A 170 -0.06 -11.28 2.41
N TRP A 171 1.02 -12.05 2.53
CA TRP A 171 1.66 -12.35 3.81
C TRP A 171 2.61 -11.25 4.24
N GLY A 172 3.21 -10.50 3.30
CA GLY A 172 4.08 -9.37 3.59
C GLY A 172 3.33 -8.28 4.34
N PHE A 173 2.16 -7.87 3.82
CA PHE A 173 1.33 -6.88 4.51
C PHE A 173 0.86 -7.40 5.88
N ALA A 174 0.40 -8.65 5.96
CA ALA A 174 -0.07 -9.23 7.22
C ALA A 174 1.06 -9.34 8.27
N LEU A 175 2.26 -9.71 7.84
CA LEU A 175 3.44 -9.79 8.69
C LEU A 175 3.86 -8.42 9.20
N LEU A 176 3.82 -7.41 8.32
CA LEU A 176 4.12 -6.04 8.70
C LEU A 176 3.13 -5.52 9.76
N VAL A 177 1.83 -5.76 9.57
CA VAL A 177 0.82 -5.43 10.60
C VAL A 177 1.10 -6.18 11.90
N ALA A 178 1.40 -7.48 11.85
CA ALA A 178 1.73 -8.27 13.04
C ALA A 178 2.98 -7.73 13.77
N ALA A 179 3.99 -7.25 13.04
CA ALA A 179 5.18 -6.62 13.61
C ALA A 179 4.82 -5.30 14.32
N PHE A 180 3.94 -4.47 13.74
CA PHE A 180 3.43 -3.25 14.38
C PHE A 180 2.54 -3.53 15.60
N VAL A 181 1.81 -4.65 15.62
CA VAL A 181 1.02 -5.12 16.77
C VAL A 181 1.92 -5.70 17.88
N GLY A 182 3.20 -5.91 17.60
CA GLY A 182 4.19 -6.35 18.60
C GLY A 182 4.52 -7.83 18.56
N GLY A 183 4.19 -8.54 17.47
CA GLY A 183 4.74 -9.87 17.21
C GLY A 183 6.26 -9.78 17.11
N ARG A 184 6.98 -10.57 17.94
CA ARG A 184 8.45 -10.56 17.97
C ARG A 184 9.05 -11.92 17.74
N ARG A 185 8.35 -13.01 18.01
CA ARG A 185 8.85 -14.37 17.78
C ARG A 185 8.18 -14.98 16.56
N PHE A 186 8.86 -15.93 15.92
CA PHE A 186 8.29 -16.71 14.82
C PHE A 186 6.90 -17.28 15.14
N THR A 187 6.74 -17.83 16.36
CA THR A 187 5.47 -18.37 16.85
C THR A 187 4.36 -17.33 16.94
N ASP A 188 4.69 -16.09 17.30
CA ASP A 188 3.73 -15.00 17.37
C ASP A 188 3.17 -14.69 15.97
N PHE A 189 4.07 -14.58 14.98
CA PHE A 189 3.68 -14.37 13.59
C PHE A 189 2.84 -15.53 13.06
N GLN A 190 3.28 -16.77 13.26
CA GLN A 190 2.53 -17.93 12.78
C GLN A 190 1.12 -17.99 13.39
N ALA A 191 1.01 -17.80 14.71
CA ALA A 191 -0.27 -17.83 15.42
C ALA A 191 -1.19 -16.69 14.98
N GLN A 192 -0.66 -15.47 14.83
CA GLN A 192 -1.45 -14.33 14.39
C GLN A 192 -1.91 -14.50 12.94
N LEU A 193 -0.99 -14.76 12.01
CA LEU A 193 -1.30 -14.79 10.58
C LEU A 193 -2.12 -16.02 10.16
N GLY A 194 -2.07 -17.13 10.92
CA GLY A 194 -2.64 -18.41 10.50
C GLY A 194 -2.00 -18.95 9.20
N ALA A 195 -0.76 -18.53 8.92
CA ALA A 195 -0.05 -18.84 7.68
C ALA A 195 0.79 -20.13 7.82
N PRO A 196 1.06 -20.84 6.71
CA PRO A 196 2.01 -21.95 6.72
C PRO A 196 3.40 -21.50 7.20
N PRO A 197 4.12 -22.29 8.04
CA PRO A 197 5.42 -21.90 8.59
C PRO A 197 6.42 -21.45 7.52
N GLY A 198 6.49 -22.16 6.39
CA GLY A 198 7.38 -21.80 5.29
C GLY A 198 7.08 -20.43 4.66
N SER A 199 5.81 -20.01 4.62
CA SER A 199 5.44 -18.66 4.15
C SER A 199 5.84 -17.58 5.14
N VAL A 200 5.74 -17.83 6.44
CA VAL A 200 6.19 -16.90 7.48
C VAL A 200 7.72 -16.78 7.44
N ALA A 201 8.43 -17.91 7.35
CA ALA A 201 9.89 -17.95 7.30
C ALA A 201 10.44 -17.19 6.08
N ASP A 202 9.89 -17.44 4.88
CA ASP A 202 10.24 -16.71 3.64
C ASP A 202 10.08 -15.20 3.80
N ARG A 203 8.97 -14.77 4.43
CA ARG A 203 8.68 -13.35 4.62
C ARG A 203 9.58 -12.70 5.66
N LEU A 204 9.86 -13.37 6.79
CA LEU A 204 10.81 -12.87 7.78
C LEU A 204 12.20 -12.73 7.17
N ALA A 205 12.66 -13.73 6.42
CA ALA A 205 13.93 -13.65 5.70
C ALA A 205 13.97 -12.48 4.71
N THR A 206 12.90 -12.30 3.94
CA THR A 206 12.78 -11.17 3.00
C THR A 206 12.82 -9.83 3.74
N PHE A 207 12.10 -9.67 4.85
CA PHE A 207 12.06 -8.43 5.61
C PHE A 207 13.40 -8.11 6.26
N THR A 208 14.10 -9.13 6.78
CA THR A 208 15.46 -8.98 7.33
C THR A 208 16.46 -8.62 6.25
N ALA A 209 16.42 -9.28 5.09
CA ALA A 209 17.30 -8.98 3.96
C ALA A 209 17.12 -7.55 3.41
N ASN A 210 15.90 -7.00 3.45
CA ASN A 210 15.63 -5.61 3.06
C ASN A 210 15.89 -4.59 4.20
N GLY A 211 16.33 -5.04 5.38
CA GLY A 211 16.57 -4.20 6.55
C GLY A 211 15.31 -3.59 7.17
N VAL A 212 14.13 -4.18 6.91
CA VAL A 212 12.85 -3.79 7.53
C VAL A 212 12.73 -4.37 8.94
N LEU A 213 13.22 -5.59 9.13
CA LEU A 213 13.34 -6.24 10.43
C LEU A 213 14.82 -6.49 10.73
N VAL A 214 15.14 -6.55 12.02
CA VAL A 214 16.40 -7.12 12.51
C VAL A 214 16.06 -8.32 13.38
N GLU A 215 16.82 -9.41 13.24
CA GLU A 215 16.72 -10.57 14.11
C GLU A 215 17.80 -10.50 15.18
N THR A 216 17.41 -10.59 16.46
CA THR A 216 18.32 -10.62 17.61
C THR A 216 17.76 -11.59 18.64
N ASP A 217 18.56 -12.57 19.06
CA ASP A 217 18.16 -13.60 20.04
C ASP A 217 16.81 -14.29 19.72
N ASN A 218 16.64 -14.71 18.45
CA ASN A 218 15.40 -15.31 17.93
C ASN A 218 14.16 -14.39 18.06
N ARG A 219 14.37 -13.08 18.08
CA ARG A 219 13.32 -12.07 18.05
C ARG A 219 13.50 -11.14 16.86
N TYR A 220 12.41 -10.84 16.18
CA TYR A 220 12.32 -9.91 15.09
C TYR A 220 11.81 -8.56 15.61
N GLU A 221 12.56 -7.50 15.32
CA GLU A 221 12.20 -6.13 15.70
C GLU A 221 12.21 -5.21 14.48
N LEU A 222 11.26 -4.26 14.43
CA LEU A 222 11.24 -3.25 13.38
C LEU A 222 12.42 -2.29 13.54
N THR A 223 13.22 -2.19 12.49
CA THR A 223 14.24 -1.17 12.31
C THR A 223 13.60 0.21 12.11
N GLU A 224 14.40 1.27 12.02
CA GLU A 224 13.89 2.59 11.65
C GLU A 224 13.21 2.57 10.26
N LYS A 225 13.86 1.92 9.29
CA LYS A 225 13.30 1.67 7.96
C LYS A 225 11.95 0.95 8.00
N GLY A 226 11.83 -0.07 8.84
CA GLY A 226 10.57 -0.79 9.01
C GLY A 226 9.47 0.05 9.67
N ARG A 227 9.82 0.86 10.68
CA ARG A 227 8.89 1.79 11.34
C ARG A 227 8.37 2.87 10.39
N ALA A 228 9.20 3.29 9.42
CA ALA A 228 8.81 4.25 8.40
C ALA A 228 7.71 3.74 7.44
N LEU A 229 7.40 2.44 7.42
CA LEU A 229 6.25 1.89 6.67
C LEU A 229 4.91 2.14 7.34
N PHE A 230 4.88 2.73 8.55
CA PHE A 230 3.65 2.99 9.28
C PHE A 230 2.58 3.74 8.46
N PRO A 231 2.87 4.83 7.74
CA PRO A 231 1.88 5.52 6.90
C PRO A 231 1.29 4.61 5.81
N VAL A 232 2.10 3.73 5.21
CA VAL A 232 1.65 2.77 4.20
C VAL A 232 0.65 1.78 4.80
N VAL A 233 0.97 1.20 5.96
CA VAL A 233 0.09 0.26 6.67
C VAL A 233 -1.24 0.93 7.03
N ILE A 234 -1.17 2.13 7.62
CA ILE A 234 -2.34 2.85 8.11
C ILE A 234 -3.26 3.29 6.97
N THR A 235 -2.71 3.82 5.88
CA THR A 235 -3.52 4.24 4.73
C THR A 235 -4.15 3.03 4.03
N ALA A 236 -3.41 1.94 3.86
CA ALA A 236 -3.91 0.70 3.28
C ALA A 236 -5.01 0.05 4.13
N LEU A 237 -4.81 -0.03 5.45
CA LEU A 237 -5.80 -0.57 6.38
C LEU A 237 -7.08 0.28 6.41
N GLN A 238 -6.97 1.60 6.47
CA GLN A 238 -8.13 2.49 6.44
C GLN A 238 -8.90 2.40 5.12
N TRP A 239 -8.18 2.37 3.99
CA TRP A 239 -8.78 2.12 2.69
C TRP A 239 -9.51 0.78 2.68
N ALA A 240 -8.90 -0.24 3.27
CA ALA A 240 -9.46 -1.57 3.34
C ALA A 240 -10.77 -1.68 4.09
N GLN A 241 -10.77 -1.19 5.32
CA GLN A 241 -11.94 -1.22 6.19
C GLN A 241 -13.07 -0.33 5.67
N ARG A 242 -12.78 0.67 4.82
CA ARG A 242 -13.78 1.54 4.22
C ARG A 242 -14.56 0.86 3.10
N TRP A 243 -13.87 0.18 2.19
CA TRP A 243 -14.47 -0.31 0.96
C TRP A 243 -14.90 -1.78 1.01
N PHE A 244 -14.34 -2.54 1.95
CA PHE A 244 -14.65 -3.96 2.14
C PHE A 244 -14.99 -4.18 3.61
N ALA A 245 -15.93 -3.36 4.09
CA ALA A 245 -16.44 -3.43 5.44
C ALA A 245 -17.21 -4.75 5.62
N ALA A 246 -16.91 -5.47 6.70
CA ALA A 246 -17.71 -6.60 7.13
C ALA A 246 -18.97 -6.10 7.86
N PRO A 247 -20.12 -6.79 7.78
CA PRO A 247 -21.35 -6.39 8.47
C PRO A 247 -21.18 -6.20 9.99
N GLU A 248 -20.28 -6.97 10.60
CA GLU A 248 -20.00 -6.96 12.04
C GLU A 248 -19.17 -5.74 12.46
N GLY A 249 -18.52 -5.05 11.52
CA GLY A 249 -17.71 -3.86 11.78
C GLY A 249 -16.25 -3.99 11.32
N PRO A 250 -15.36 -3.10 11.77
CA PRO A 250 -13.96 -3.07 11.32
C PRO A 250 -13.16 -4.28 11.81
N ALA A 251 -12.21 -4.74 11.01
CA ALA A 251 -11.32 -5.85 11.40
C ALA A 251 -10.33 -5.42 12.50
N VAL A 252 -9.89 -4.18 12.47
CA VAL A 252 -8.94 -3.57 13.41
C VAL A 252 -9.49 -2.22 13.87
N VAL A 253 -9.52 -2.03 15.18
CA VAL A 253 -9.78 -0.75 15.83
C VAL A 253 -8.44 -0.18 16.26
N LEU A 254 -8.16 1.05 15.86
CA LEU A 254 -6.95 1.77 16.25
C LEU A 254 -7.35 2.89 17.21
N THR A 255 -6.61 3.04 18.29
CA THR A 255 -6.78 4.12 19.27
C THR A 255 -5.50 4.94 19.33
N HIS A 256 -5.60 6.27 19.30
CA HIS A 256 -4.45 7.14 19.49
C HIS A 256 -4.22 7.33 20.99
N ASP A 257 -3.05 6.93 21.48
CA ASP A 257 -2.74 6.89 22.92
C ASP A 257 -2.86 8.27 23.57
N ALA A 258 -2.29 9.30 22.94
CA ALA A 258 -2.26 10.64 23.51
C ALA A 258 -3.63 11.33 23.62
N CYS A 259 -4.60 11.00 22.75
CA CYS A 259 -5.94 11.63 22.81
C CYS A 259 -7.07 10.67 23.19
N GLY A 260 -6.82 9.37 23.33
CA GLY A 260 -7.81 8.35 23.68
C GLY A 260 -8.90 8.09 22.63
N HIS A 261 -8.94 8.83 21.52
CA HIS A 261 -9.94 8.67 20.48
C HIS A 261 -9.55 7.58 19.47
N ARG A 262 -10.56 7.06 18.75
CA ARG A 262 -10.33 6.22 17.58
C ARG A 262 -9.41 6.94 16.60
N PHE A 263 -8.29 6.29 16.27
CA PHE A 263 -7.30 6.83 15.36
C PHE A 263 -7.75 6.67 13.91
N THR A 264 -7.77 7.79 13.20
CA THR A 264 -7.88 7.86 11.74
C THR A 264 -6.73 8.71 11.24
N GLY A 265 -5.75 8.08 10.62
CA GLY A 265 -4.57 8.76 10.08
C GLY A 265 -4.93 9.60 8.86
N VAL A 266 -4.45 10.84 8.83
CA VAL A 266 -4.56 11.78 7.71
C VAL A 266 -3.14 12.13 7.30
N LEU A 267 -2.83 12.07 6.00
CA LEU A 267 -1.55 12.58 5.51
C LEU A 267 -1.60 14.11 5.49
N ALA A 268 -0.62 14.75 6.13
CA ALA A 268 -0.46 16.19 6.18
C ALA A 268 0.91 16.59 5.61
N CYS A 269 1.01 17.83 5.15
CA CYS A 269 2.26 18.42 4.70
C CYS A 269 3.16 18.71 5.92
N ASP A 270 4.41 18.24 5.91
CA ASP A 270 5.41 18.55 6.93
C ASP A 270 5.79 20.04 7.00
N ARG A 271 5.55 20.81 5.94
CA ARG A 271 5.87 22.25 5.88
C ARG A 271 4.78 23.15 6.44
N CYS A 272 3.51 22.85 6.15
CA CYS A 272 2.38 23.73 6.52
C CYS A 272 1.31 23.06 7.39
N SER A 273 1.50 21.78 7.74
CA SER A 273 0.61 20.96 8.57
C SER A 273 -0.82 20.77 8.02
N ARG A 274 -1.12 21.28 6.82
CA ARG A 274 -2.43 21.10 6.18
C ARG A 274 -2.59 19.67 5.64
N PRO A 275 -3.81 19.08 5.72
CA PRO A 275 -4.10 17.81 5.10
C PRO A 275 -3.82 17.82 3.59
N LEU A 276 -3.14 16.79 3.10
CA LEU A 276 -2.80 16.64 1.69
C LEU A 276 -3.97 16.05 0.91
N ARG A 277 -4.19 16.57 -0.30
CA ARG A 277 -5.20 16.09 -1.26
C ARG A 277 -4.54 15.89 -2.61
N GLY A 278 -4.94 14.84 -3.34
CA GLY A 278 -4.32 14.49 -4.63
C GLY A 278 -4.29 15.63 -5.65
N ALA A 279 -5.34 16.43 -5.74
CA ALA A 279 -5.39 17.58 -6.65
C ALA A 279 -4.42 18.73 -6.29
N GLN A 280 -3.81 18.71 -5.11
CA GLN A 280 -2.91 19.75 -4.60
C GLN A 280 -1.44 19.28 -4.57
N VAL A 281 -1.17 18.08 -5.10
CA VAL A 281 0.16 17.48 -5.10
C VAL A 281 0.57 17.20 -6.53
N SER A 282 1.74 17.70 -6.91
CA SER A 282 2.34 17.47 -8.23
C SER A 282 3.80 17.05 -8.07
N ALA A 283 4.29 16.22 -8.98
CA ALA A 283 5.73 15.96 -9.08
C ALA A 283 6.44 17.24 -9.57
N VAL A 284 7.65 17.47 -9.05
CA VAL A 284 8.55 18.50 -9.57
C VAL A 284 9.18 17.93 -10.83
N GLU A 285 8.87 18.51 -11.99
CA GLU A 285 9.55 18.15 -13.24
C GLU A 285 11.03 18.55 -13.13
N LYS A 286 11.94 17.60 -13.39
CA LYS A 286 13.36 17.92 -13.50
C LYS A 286 13.56 18.68 -14.82
N LEU A 287 13.98 19.95 -14.72
CA LEU A 287 14.49 20.76 -15.84
C LEU A 287 15.76 20.13 -16.42
#